data_AF-A0A2V6CU98-F1
#
_entry.id   AF-A0A2V6CU98-F1
#
_cell.length_a   1.000
_cell.length_b   1.000
_cell.length_c   1.000
_cell.angle_alpha   90.00
_cell.angle_beta   90.00
_cell.angle_gamma   90.00
#
_symmetry.space_group_name_H-M   'P 1'
#
loop_
_entity.id
_entity.type
_entity.pdbx_description
1 polymer ?
#
loop_
_entity_poly.entity_id
_entity_poly.type
_entity_poly.pdbx_seq_one_letter_code
_entity_poly.pdbx_strand_id
1 'polypeptide(L)'
;MCIGGFIIGGTGNKSVLLRALGPTLAQFGITDPLQDPTIELHAGNGSLLSSNDNWKDTQQAAISATGKAQPDDKESAVLSNNLAAGNYTAIVRELTTWMNRCRLLLPTSAPAVLSILIRTS
;
A
#
# COMPACT_ATOMS: atom_id res chain seq x y z
N MET A 1 -10.30 4.15 8.47
CA MET A 1 -10.03 2.86 7.79
C MET A 1 -10.41 2.95 6.33
N CYS A 2 -9.61 2.34 5.47
CA CYS A 2 -9.67 2.43 4.03
C CYS A 2 -9.51 1.05 3.40
N ILE A 3 -10.28 0.77 2.36
CA ILE A 3 -10.22 -0.52 1.66
C ILE A 3 -10.13 -0.24 0.16
N GLY A 4 -9.04 -0.69 -0.46
CA GLY A 4 -8.81 -0.64 -1.90
C GLY A 4 -8.76 -2.05 -2.48
N GLY A 5 -9.74 -2.40 -3.29
CA GLY A 5 -9.69 -3.64 -4.08
C GLY A 5 -8.90 -3.45 -5.37
N PHE A 6 -8.11 -4.44 -5.76
CA PHE A 6 -7.44 -4.48 -7.06
C PHE A 6 -7.44 -5.90 -7.62
N ILE A 7 -7.38 -6.00 -8.95
CA ILE A 7 -7.40 -7.27 -9.67
C ILE A 7 -6.09 -7.42 -10.42
N ILE A 8 -5.45 -8.56 -10.25
CA ILE A 8 -4.31 -8.95 -11.07
C ILE A 8 -4.83 -9.83 -12.20
N GLY A 9 -4.74 -9.33 -13.44
CA GLY A 9 -5.12 -10.05 -14.65
C GLY A 9 -3.93 -10.66 -15.41
N GLY A 10 -4.26 -11.50 -16.39
CA GLY A 10 -3.29 -12.15 -17.30
C GLY A 10 -2.70 -13.45 -16.75
N THR A 11 -1.71 -14.00 -17.45
CA THR A 11 -0.98 -15.20 -17.03
C THR A 11 0.33 -14.82 -16.33
N GLY A 12 0.79 -15.70 -15.43
CA GLY A 12 2.02 -15.50 -14.67
C GLY A 12 1.85 -14.62 -13.43
N ASN A 13 2.74 -14.84 -12.47
CA ASN A 13 2.68 -14.14 -11.19
C ASN A 13 3.31 -12.75 -11.31
N LYS A 14 2.75 -11.77 -10.61
CA LYS A 14 3.21 -10.38 -10.63
C LYS A 14 3.75 -9.93 -9.29
N SER A 15 4.66 -8.97 -9.33
CA SER A 15 5.10 -8.23 -8.16
C SER A 15 4.28 -6.94 -8.03
N VAL A 16 3.76 -6.70 -6.83
CA VAL A 16 2.96 -5.53 -6.49
C VAL A 16 3.56 -4.85 -5.27
N LEU A 17 3.76 -3.55 -5.35
CA LEU A 17 4.15 -2.70 -4.24
C LEU A 17 2.94 -1.86 -3.82
N LEU A 18 2.43 -2.13 -2.64
CA LEU A 18 1.38 -1.33 -2.02
C LEU A 18 2.03 -0.27 -1.13
N ARG A 19 1.57 0.98 -1.26
CA ARG A 19 2.08 2.11 -0.50
C ARG A 19 0.91 2.91 0.04
N ALA A 20 0.88 3.10 1.35
CA ALA A 20 0.01 4.05 2.02
C ALA A 20 0.85 5.29 2.29
N LEU A 21 0.33 6.45 1.89
CA LEU A 21 0.90 7.74 2.25
C LEU A 21 0.06 8.36 3.36
N GLY A 22 0.73 8.72 4.45
CA GLY A 22 0.21 9.31 5.66
C GLY A 22 0.88 10.67 5.90
N PRO A 23 1.87 10.80 6.81
CA PRO A 23 2.50 12.09 7.15
C PRO A 23 2.97 12.91 5.95
N THR A 24 3.48 12.23 4.90
CA THR A 24 3.97 12.87 3.67
C THR A 24 2.86 13.59 2.90
N LEU A 25 1.57 13.35 3.19
CA LEU A 25 0.46 14.07 2.56
C LEU A 25 0.24 15.47 3.16
N ALA A 26 0.69 15.73 4.39
CA ALA A 26 0.56 17.04 5.02
C ALA A 26 1.26 18.14 4.22
N GLN A 27 2.46 17.84 3.69
CA GLN A 27 3.20 18.76 2.81
C GLN A 27 2.51 19.02 1.46
N PHE A 28 1.53 18.20 1.07
CA PHE A 28 0.73 18.40 -0.14
C PHE A 28 -0.60 19.11 0.14
N GLY A 29 -0.78 19.65 1.35
CA GLY A 29 -1.98 20.41 1.72
C GLY A 29 -3.18 19.54 2.11
N ILE A 30 -2.98 18.23 2.32
CA ILE A 30 -4.01 17.37 2.93
C ILE A 30 -4.06 17.70 4.41
N THR A 31 -5.23 18.11 4.88
CA THR A 31 -5.52 18.34 6.30
C THR A 31 -5.84 17.00 6.95
N ASP A 32 -5.27 16.73 8.12
CA ASP A 32 -5.47 15.49 8.90
C ASP A 32 -5.15 14.17 8.15
N PRO A 33 -3.93 14.01 7.58
CA PRO A 33 -3.56 12.71 7.02
C PRO A 33 -3.35 11.68 8.13
N LEU A 34 -3.49 10.39 7.78
CA LEU A 34 -3.14 9.29 8.69
C LEU A 34 -1.70 9.46 9.18
N GLN A 35 -1.51 9.65 10.49
CA GLN A 35 -0.17 9.89 11.05
C GLN A 35 0.69 8.64 11.12
N ASP A 36 0.04 7.48 11.19
CA ASP A 36 0.67 6.16 11.32
C ASP A 36 -0.21 5.12 10.59
N PRO A 37 -0.14 5.06 9.25
CA PRO A 37 -0.89 4.10 8.47
C PRO A 37 -0.31 2.68 8.59
N THR A 38 -1.18 1.68 8.77
CA THR A 38 -0.86 0.25 8.64
C THR A 38 -1.52 -0.33 7.39
N ILE A 39 -0.81 -1.13 6.59
CA ILE A 39 -1.36 -1.88 5.45
C ILE A 39 -1.56 -3.36 5.82
N GLU A 40 -2.70 -3.90 5.40
CA GLU A 40 -2.97 -5.34 5.32
C GLU A 40 -3.30 -5.69 3.86
N LEU A 41 -2.67 -6.73 3.31
CA LEU A 41 -3.00 -7.31 2.01
C LEU A 41 -3.72 -8.63 2.21
N HIS A 42 -4.92 -8.73 1.63
CA HIS A 42 -5.74 -9.94 1.64
C HIS A 42 -5.89 -10.53 0.25
N ALA A 43 -5.90 -11.85 0.16
CA ALA A 43 -6.30 -12.60 -1.03
C ALA A 43 -7.82 -12.55 -1.24
N GLY A 44 -8.30 -12.94 -2.42
CA GLY A 44 -9.73 -12.93 -2.77
C GLY A 44 -10.60 -13.86 -1.91
N ASN A 45 -10.00 -14.81 -1.20
CA ASN A 45 -10.68 -15.65 -0.20
C ASN A 45 -10.70 -15.03 1.22
N GLY A 46 -10.19 -13.80 1.38
CA GLY A 46 -10.09 -13.09 2.66
C GLY A 46 -8.85 -13.38 3.49
N SER A 47 -8.00 -14.34 3.10
CA SER A 47 -6.77 -14.68 3.82
C SER A 47 -5.81 -13.51 3.85
N LEU A 48 -5.27 -13.18 5.03
CA LEU A 48 -4.16 -12.24 5.15
C LEU A 48 -2.92 -12.84 4.49
N LEU A 49 -2.33 -12.09 3.55
CA LEU A 49 -1.09 -12.45 2.86
C LEU A 49 0.11 -11.74 3.48
N SER A 50 -0.05 -10.47 3.84
CA SER A 50 1.02 -9.65 4.40
C SER A 50 0.42 -8.47 5.13
N SER A 51 1.09 -8.00 6.18
CA SER A 51 0.77 -6.76 6.86
C SER A 51 2.06 -6.03 7.20
N ASN A 52 2.04 -4.70 7.12
CA ASN A 52 3.18 -3.90 7.54
C ASN A 52 2.70 -2.54 8.04
N ASP A 53 3.43 -1.98 9.00
CA ASP A 53 3.13 -0.70 9.63
C ASP A 53 4.13 0.36 9.15
N ASN A 54 5.43 0.11 9.33
CA ASN A 54 6.48 0.96 8.78
C ASN A 54 7.19 0.24 7.63
N TRP A 55 7.40 0.93 6.51
CA TRP A 55 8.04 0.35 5.33
C TRP A 55 9.45 -0.19 5.61
N LYS A 56 10.11 0.29 6.67
CA LYS A 56 11.42 -0.20 7.09
C LYS A 56 11.40 -1.44 7.98
N ASP A 57 10.28 -1.80 8.61
CA ASP A 57 10.26 -2.83 9.66
C ASP A 57 10.66 -4.21 9.12
N THR A 58 10.11 -4.60 7.97
CA THR A 58 10.24 -5.97 7.47
C THR A 58 10.88 -6.07 6.09
N GLN A 59 10.77 -5.02 5.26
CA GLN A 59 11.10 -5.09 3.83
C GLN A 59 11.97 -3.91 3.35
N GLN A 60 12.70 -3.22 4.24
CA GLN A 60 13.49 -2.02 3.91
C GLN A 60 14.35 -2.18 2.65
N ALA A 61 15.19 -3.22 2.59
CA ALA A 61 16.11 -3.43 1.48
C ALA A 61 15.38 -3.69 0.16
N ALA A 62 14.32 -4.52 0.19
CA ALA A 62 13.55 -4.86 -0.99
C ALA A 62 12.74 -3.67 -1.52
N ILE A 63 12.12 -2.88 -0.62
CA ILE A 63 11.39 -1.66 -0.97
C ILE A 63 12.35 -0.58 -1.50
N SER A 64 13.52 -0.42 -0.87
CA SER A 64 14.56 0.52 -1.36
C SER A 64 15.03 0.16 -2.77
N ALA A 65 15.21 -1.14 -3.05
CA ALA A 65 15.61 -1.63 -4.37
C ALA A 65 14.57 -1.33 -5.47
N THR A 66 13.29 -1.08 -5.14
CA THR A 66 12.29 -0.67 -6.12
C THR A 66 12.46 0.78 -6.61
N GLY A 67 13.29 1.59 -5.94
CA GLY A 67 13.40 3.04 -6.19
C GLY A 67 12.14 3.82 -5.81
N LYS A 68 11.21 3.18 -5.10
CA LYS A 68 9.95 3.77 -4.61
C LYS A 68 9.91 3.76 -3.08
N ALA A 69 11.04 3.98 -2.41
CA ALA A 69 11.06 4.19 -0.96
C ALA A 69 10.25 5.44 -0.58
N GLN A 70 9.60 5.43 0.58
CA GLN A 70 8.93 6.60 1.14
C GLN A 70 9.94 7.50 1.88
N PRO A 71 9.71 8.83 1.92
CA PRO A 71 10.59 9.76 2.61
C PRO A 71 10.41 9.75 4.13
N ASP A 72 9.21 9.44 4.62
CA ASP A 72 8.91 9.31 6.05
C ASP A 72 8.91 7.82 6.45
N ASP A 73 9.48 7.53 7.61
CA ASP A 73 9.66 6.16 8.12
C ASP A 73 8.35 5.57 8.65
N LYS A 74 7.42 6.43 9.09
CA LYS A 74 6.06 6.05 9.54
C LYS A 74 5.12 5.74 8.38
N GLU A 75 5.65 5.70 7.17
CA GLU A 75 4.85 5.35 6.01
C GLU A 75 4.78 3.84 5.83
N SER A 76 3.62 3.37 5.40
CA SER A 76 3.38 1.95 5.26
C SER A 76 3.65 1.47 3.83
N ALA A 77 4.38 0.37 3.68
CA ALA A 77 4.49 -0.32 2.39
C ALA A 77 4.61 -1.83 2.52
N VAL A 78 4.00 -2.53 1.56
CA VAL A 78 4.07 -3.99 1.42
C VAL A 78 4.51 -4.31 -0.01
N LEU A 79 5.62 -5.02 -0.15
CA LEU A 79 6.05 -5.59 -1.41
C LEU A 79 5.65 -7.07 -1.43
N SER A 80 4.67 -7.42 -2.24
CA SER A 80 4.29 -8.81 -2.48
C SER A 80 4.79 -9.26 -3.83
N ASN A 81 5.72 -10.21 -3.80
CA ASN A 81 6.19 -10.91 -4.97
C ASN A 81 5.29 -12.12 -5.21
N ASN A 82 5.14 -12.49 -6.48
CA ASN A 82 4.51 -13.75 -6.87
C ASN A 82 2.98 -13.82 -6.64
N LEU A 83 2.26 -12.71 -6.81
CA LEU A 83 0.80 -12.72 -6.77
C LEU A 83 0.24 -13.28 -8.09
N ALA A 84 -0.49 -14.39 -7.99
CA ALA A 84 -1.18 -15.00 -9.12
C ALA A 84 -2.33 -14.11 -9.63
N ALA A 85 -2.89 -14.47 -10.78
CA ALA A 85 -4.10 -13.81 -11.24
C ALA A 85 -5.26 -14.03 -10.25
N GLY A 86 -5.93 -12.95 -9.86
CA GLY A 86 -6.95 -13.01 -8.83
C GLY A 86 -7.34 -11.64 -8.28
N ASN A 87 -8.31 -11.67 -7.38
CA ASN A 87 -8.78 -10.50 -6.66
C ASN A 87 -7.96 -10.35 -5.37
N TYR A 88 -7.59 -9.12 -5.06
CA TYR A 88 -6.86 -8.78 -3.84
C TYR A 88 -7.45 -7.54 -3.21
N THR A 89 -7.36 -7.47 -1.89
CA THR A 89 -7.89 -6.35 -1.11
C THR A 89 -6.78 -5.80 -0.24
N ALA A 90 -6.47 -4.53 -0.43
CA ALA A 90 -5.60 -3.77 0.44
C ALA A 90 -6.46 -3.04 1.48
N ILE A 91 -6.16 -3.21 2.75
CA ILE A 91 -6.81 -2.48 3.84
C ILE A 91 -5.77 -1.57 4.46
N VAL A 92 -6.07 -0.28 4.55
CA VAL A 92 -5.24 0.71 5.24
C VAL A 92 -5.98 1.16 6.49
N ARG A 93 -5.32 1.06 7.64
CA ARG A 93 -5.88 1.41 8.94
C ARG A 93 -4.96 2.38 9.66
N GLU A 94 -5.51 3.02 10.67
CA GLU A 94 -4.80 3.84 11.65
C GLU A 94 -5.23 3.33 13.02
N LEU A 95 -4.30 3.24 13.97
CA LEU A 95 -4.61 2.85 15.35
C LEU A 95 -5.34 3.96 16.14
N THR A 96 -5.40 5.17 15.61
CA THR A 96 -6.07 6.31 16.25
C THR A 96 -7.19 6.83 15.34
N THR A 97 -8.27 7.34 15.96
CA THR A 97 -9.34 8.14 15.36
C THR A 97 -10.11 7.69 14.09
N TRP A 98 -11.42 7.57 14.30
CA TRP A 98 -12.49 7.45 13.31
C TRP A 98 -12.39 8.46 12.14
N MET A 99 -11.83 8.10 10.98
CA MET A 99 -12.10 8.87 9.75
C MET A 99 -12.03 8.08 8.43
N ASN A 100 -12.82 8.60 7.48
CA ASN A 100 -13.62 7.85 6.51
C ASN A 100 -13.41 8.37 5.07
N ARG A 101 -12.15 8.62 4.67
CA ARG A 101 -11.83 9.36 3.45
C ARG A 101 -10.53 8.83 2.84
N CYS A 102 -10.67 7.99 1.82
CA CYS A 102 -9.53 7.31 1.22
C CYS A 102 -9.75 7.10 -0.27
N ARG A 103 -8.75 7.39 -1.10
CA ARG A 103 -8.84 7.34 -2.56
C ARG A 103 -7.71 6.48 -3.14
N LEU A 104 -8.10 5.40 -3.81
CA LEU A 104 -7.21 4.51 -4.56
C LEU A 104 -6.77 5.17 -5.87
N LEU A 105 -5.47 5.17 -6.15
CA LEU A 105 -4.93 5.62 -7.43
C LEU A 105 -4.30 4.43 -8.14
N LEU A 106 -4.80 4.15 -9.35
CA LEU A 106 -4.26 3.10 -10.19
C LEU A 106 -2.92 3.54 -10.83
N PRO A 107 -1.97 2.60 -11.03
CA PRO A 107 -0.58 2.90 -11.40
C PRO A 107 -0.39 3.62 -12.73
N THR A 108 0.66 4.43 -12.79
CA THR A 108 1.35 4.81 -14.03
C THR A 108 2.38 3.74 -14.40
N SER A 109 2.33 3.23 -15.64
CA SER A 109 3.15 2.14 -16.16
C SER A 109 4.67 2.45 -16.16
N ALA A 110 5.44 1.70 -15.38
CA ALA A 110 6.91 1.56 -15.44
C ALA A 110 7.30 0.14 -14.95
N PRO A 111 8.45 -0.44 -15.37
CA PRO A 111 8.57 -1.90 -15.51
C PRO A 111 8.83 -2.64 -14.18
N ALA A 112 8.37 -3.89 -14.15
CA ALA A 112 8.53 -4.93 -13.11
C ALA A 112 7.59 -4.92 -11.89
N VAL A 113 7.22 -3.77 -11.29
CA VAL A 113 6.41 -3.75 -10.06
C VAL A 113 5.21 -2.81 -10.16
N LEU A 114 4.01 -3.38 -10.06
CA LEU A 114 2.77 -2.61 -10.04
C LEU A 114 2.69 -1.81 -8.73
N SER A 115 2.77 -0.49 -8.79
CA SER A 115 2.71 0.37 -7.60
C SER A 115 1.29 0.87 -7.36
N ILE A 116 0.68 0.50 -6.23
CA ILE A 116 -0.66 0.98 -5.85
C ILE A 116 -0.49 2.02 -4.75
N LEU A 117 -0.98 3.23 -5.01
CA LEU A 117 -0.90 4.34 -4.07
C LEU A 117 -2.25 4.60 -3.43
N ILE A 118 -2.28 4.53 -2.11
CA ILE A 118 -3.46 4.81 -1.31
C ILE A 118 -3.23 6.15 -0.62
N ARG A 119 -4.03 7.17 -0.98
CA ARG A 119 -4.01 8.49 -0.34
C ARG A 119 -5.20 8.65 0.58
N THR A 120 -4.93 9.13 1.79
CA THR A 120 -5.96 9.57 2.74
C THR A 120 -6.29 11.04 2.49
N SER A 121 -7.54 11.44 2.66
CA SER A 121 -8.06 12.74 2.22
C SER A 121 -9.00 13.42 3.20
#